data_AF-A0A6B0WBH2-F1
#
_entry.id   AF-A0A6B0WBH2-F1
#
_cell.length_a   1.000
_cell.length_b   1.000
_cell.length_c   1.000
_cell.angle_alpha   90.00
_cell.angle_beta   90.00
_cell.angle_gamma   90.00
#
_symmetry.space_group_name_H-M   'P 1'
#
loop_
_entity.id
_entity.type
_entity.pdbx_description
1 polymer ?
#
loop_
_entity_poly.entity_id
_entity_poly.type
_entity_poly.pdbx_seq_one_letter_code
_entity_poly.pdbx_strand_id
1 'polypeptide(L)'
;MLDADVCERARLSRDARFDGRFFIGVVTTGIYCRPVCPVQPPRGANVRFYDSAAAADRAGFRPCLRCRPETAPGTPAWNGSPAMVRRALRLIDDGALDVA
;
A
#
# COMPACT_ATOMS: atom_id res chain seq x y z
N MET A 1 -1.63 17.90 -10.74
CA MET A 1 -2.80 17.25 -11.34
C MET A 1 -2.43 15.80 -11.62
N LEU A 2 -3.18 14.82 -11.11
CA LEU A 2 -2.93 13.41 -11.36
C LEU A 2 -3.41 13.06 -12.77
N ASP A 3 -2.52 12.56 -13.62
CA ASP A 3 -2.88 12.01 -14.92
C ASP A 3 -3.43 10.59 -14.72
N ALA A 4 -4.69 10.37 -15.10
CA ALA A 4 -5.38 9.11 -14.89
C ALA A 4 -4.73 7.93 -15.65
N ASP A 5 -4.17 8.16 -16.84
CA ASP A 5 -3.53 7.13 -17.63
C ASP A 5 -2.18 6.73 -17.04
N VAL A 6 -1.45 7.70 -16.47
CA VAL A 6 -0.23 7.42 -15.71
C VAL A 6 -0.55 6.65 -14.44
N CYS A 7 -1.58 7.06 -13.68
CA CYS A 7 -1.99 6.38 -12.46
C CYS A 7 -2.47 4.95 -12.72
N GLU A 8 -3.23 4.74 -13.79
CA GLU A 8 -3.73 3.41 -14.15
C GLU A 8 -2.58 2.49 -14.56
N ARG A 9 -1.66 2.95 -15.41
CA ARG A 9 -0.46 2.17 -15.75
C ARG A 9 0.37 1.84 -14.51
N ALA A 10 0.62 2.82 -13.64
CA ALA A 10 1.40 2.63 -12.42
C ALA A 10 0.74 1.63 -11.45
N ARG A 11 -0.59 1.67 -11.32
CA ARG A 11 -1.35 0.73 -10.49
C ARG A 11 -1.32 -0.70 -11.06
N LEU A 12 -1.47 -0.85 -12.37
CA LEU A 12 -1.46 -2.16 -13.02
C LEU A 12 -0.07 -2.81 -12.99
N SER A 13 0.99 -2.01 -13.18
CA SER A 13 2.38 -2.49 -13.09
C SER A 13 2.90 -2.61 -11.65
N ARG A 14 2.16 -2.08 -10.66
CA ARG A 14 2.58 -2.01 -9.24
C ARG A 14 3.92 -1.30 -9.07
N ASP A 15 4.10 -0.19 -9.78
CA ASP A 15 5.36 0.54 -9.82
C ASP A 15 5.67 1.20 -8.46
N ALA A 16 6.73 0.72 -7.81
CA ALA A 16 7.16 1.22 -6.50
C ALA A 16 7.56 2.70 -6.50
N ARG A 17 7.91 3.29 -7.65
CA ARG A 17 8.23 4.72 -7.77
C ARG A 17 7.02 5.62 -7.49
N PHE A 18 5.81 5.07 -7.63
CA PHE A 18 4.56 5.76 -7.36
C PHE A 18 4.00 5.48 -5.97
N ASP A 19 4.68 4.66 -5.17
CA ASP A 19 4.22 4.35 -3.82
C ASP A 19 4.14 5.62 -2.95
N GLY A 20 2.97 5.88 -2.39
CA GLY A 20 2.68 7.10 -1.63
C GLY A 20 2.54 8.39 -2.46
N ARG A 21 2.68 8.35 -3.80
CA ARG A 21 2.44 9.51 -4.68
C ARG A 21 0.96 9.76 -4.96
N PHE A 22 0.16 8.69 -4.94
CA PHE A 22 -1.28 8.72 -5.08
C PHE A 22 -1.90 7.49 -4.41
N PHE A 23 -3.22 7.55 -4.22
CA PHE A 23 -4.02 6.50 -3.60
C PHE A 23 -5.21 6.17 -4.49
N ILE A 24 -5.71 4.95 -4.36
CA ILE A 24 -6.71 4.35 -5.25
C ILE A 24 -7.93 3.99 -4.41
N GLY A 25 -9.03 4.71 -4.54
CA GLY A 25 -10.31 4.33 -3.97
C GLY A 25 -11.08 3.39 -4.90
N VAL A 26 -11.55 2.27 -4.37
CA VAL A 26 -12.31 1.26 -5.10
C VAL A 26 -13.79 1.41 -4.72
N VAL A 27 -14.59 1.88 -5.66
CA VAL A 27 -15.99 2.27 -5.43
C VAL A 27 -16.84 1.08 -4.95
N THR A 28 -16.60 -0.11 -5.50
CA THR A 28 -17.40 -1.31 -5.17
C THR A 28 -17.18 -1.81 -3.75
N THR A 29 -16.01 -1.60 -3.17
CA THR A 29 -15.67 -2.08 -1.80
C THR A 29 -15.65 -0.95 -0.78
N GLY A 30 -15.59 0.31 -1.22
CA GLY A 30 -15.38 1.46 -0.34
C GLY A 30 -14.02 1.42 0.35
N ILE A 31 -13.01 0.80 -0.28
CA ILE A 31 -11.65 0.67 0.26
C ILE A 31 -10.71 1.52 -0.57
N TYR A 32 -9.77 2.24 0.06
CA TYR A 32 -8.64 2.82 -0.65
C TYR A 32 -7.32 2.09 -0.37
N CYS A 33 -6.46 2.10 -1.36
CA CYS A 33 -5.21 1.33 -1.42
C CYS A 33 -4.05 2.19 -1.95
N ARG A 34 -2.83 1.69 -1.75
CA ARG A 34 -1.61 2.12 -2.45
C ARG A 34 -1.52 1.51 -3.86
N PRO A 35 -0.77 2.13 -4.79
CA PRO A 35 -0.58 1.59 -6.16
C PRO A 35 0.20 0.28 -6.22
N VAL A 36 1.00 -0.01 -5.19
CA VAL A 36 1.78 -1.25 -5.06
C VAL A 36 1.02 -2.37 -4.35
N CYS A 37 -0.28 -2.20 -4.10
CA CYS A 37 -1.06 -3.19 -3.36
C CYS A 37 -0.99 -4.57 -4.06
N PRO A 38 -0.65 -5.66 -3.34
CA PRO A 38 -0.49 -6.99 -3.94
C PRO A 38 -1.82 -7.63 -4.35
N VAL A 39 -2.95 -7.05 -3.92
CA VAL A 39 -4.30 -7.53 -4.26
C VAL A 39 -4.52 -7.41 -5.78
N GLN A 40 -5.38 -8.26 -6.32
CA GLN A 40 -5.75 -8.17 -7.73
C GLN A 40 -6.34 -6.78 -8.03
N PRO A 41 -5.82 -6.06 -9.05
CA PRO A 41 -6.36 -4.77 -9.46
C PRO A 41 -7.85 -4.88 -9.82
N PRO A 42 -8.73 -4.05 -9.24
CA PRO A 42 -10.12 -3.95 -9.72
C PRO A 42 -10.19 -3.33 -11.12
N ARG A 43 -11.35 -3.48 -11.77
CA ARG A 43 -11.64 -2.85 -13.07
C ARG A 43 -11.53 -1.33 -12.95
N GLY A 44 -10.89 -0.69 -13.94
CA GLY A 44 -10.65 0.76 -13.94
C GLY A 44 -11.91 1.61 -13.79
N ALA A 45 -13.07 1.15 -14.30
CA ALA A 45 -14.35 1.84 -14.15
C ALA A 45 -14.79 2.04 -12.68
N ASN A 46 -14.30 1.21 -11.76
CA ASN A 46 -14.61 1.27 -10.33
C ASN A 46 -13.51 1.95 -9.51
N VAL A 47 -12.56 2.62 -10.17
CA VAL A 47 -11.39 3.22 -9.54
C VAL A 47 -11.49 4.74 -9.55
N ARG A 48 -11.14 5.35 -8.41
CA ARG A 48 -10.91 6.78 -8.27
C ARG A 48 -9.51 7.02 -7.73
N PHE A 49 -8.83 8.05 -8.22
CA PHE A 49 -7.49 8.40 -7.78
C PHE A 49 -7.53 9.61 -6.83
N TYR A 50 -6.70 9.56 -5.80
CA TYR A 50 -6.58 10.58 -4.75
C TYR A 50 -5.11 10.98 -4.58
N ASP A 51 -4.85 12.25 -4.29
CA ASP A 51 -3.50 12.79 -4.06
C ASP A 51 -2.88 12.33 -2.73
N SER A 52 -3.72 11.95 -1.78
CA SER A 52 -3.34 11.63 -0.41
C SER A 52 -4.29 10.62 0.22
N ALA A 53 -3.79 9.85 1.19
CA ALA A 53 -4.62 8.96 2.01
C ALA A 53 -5.75 9.74 2.70
N ALA A 54 -5.43 10.92 3.23
CA ALA A 54 -6.41 11.79 3.87
C ALA A 54 -7.53 12.27 2.93
N ALA A 55 -7.24 12.50 1.64
CA ALA A 55 -8.28 12.83 0.66
C ALA A 55 -9.21 11.63 0.39
N ALA A 56 -8.68 10.41 0.36
CA ALA A 56 -9.48 9.20 0.22
C ALA A 56 -10.35 8.92 1.46
N ASP A 57 -9.80 9.12 2.67
CA ASP A 57 -10.55 9.02 3.94
C ASP A 57 -11.70 10.03 3.97
N ARG A 58 -11.44 11.30 3.62
CA ARG A 58 -12.48 12.34 3.55
C ARG A 58 -13.55 12.05 2.50
N ALA A 59 -13.20 11.31 1.44
CA ALA A 59 -14.15 10.87 0.44
C ALA A 59 -14.98 9.64 0.88
N GLY A 60 -14.79 9.14 2.11
CA GLY A 60 -15.58 8.06 2.71
C GLY A 60 -15.03 6.65 2.45
N PHE A 61 -13.81 6.52 1.92
CA PHE A 61 -13.17 5.22 1.73
C PHE A 61 -12.44 4.79 3.01
N ARG A 62 -12.46 3.48 3.31
CA ARG A 62 -11.74 2.90 4.44
C ARG A 62 -10.36 2.40 4.01
N PRO A 63 -9.34 2.44 4.89
CA PRO A 63 -8.00 1.99 4.53
C PRO A 63 -7.91 0.48 4.30
N CYS A 64 -7.13 0.09 3.30
CA CYS A 64 -6.83 -1.30 3.04
C CYS A 64 -5.90 -1.90 4.11
N LEU A 65 -6.35 -2.94 4.80
CA LEU A 65 -5.56 -3.63 5.82
C LEU A 65 -4.35 -4.40 5.27
N ARG A 66 -4.29 -4.64 3.96
CA ARG A 66 -3.20 -5.38 3.31
C ARG A 66 -1.99 -4.51 2.98
N CYS A 67 -2.23 -3.32 2.42
CA CYS A 67 -1.16 -2.37 2.07
C CYS A 67 -1.00 -1.22 3.08
N ARG A 68 -1.90 -1.12 4.07
CA ARG A 68 -1.84 -0.18 5.19
C ARG A 68 -1.56 1.27 4.76
N PRO A 69 -2.35 1.83 3.82
CA PRO A 69 -2.13 3.18 3.28
C PRO A 69 -2.27 4.29 4.34
N GLU A 70 -2.90 3.99 5.48
CA GLU A 70 -3.08 4.90 6.62
C GLU A 70 -1.80 5.10 7.44
N THR A 71 -0.79 4.26 7.24
CA THR A 71 0.43 4.26 8.06
C THR A 71 1.49 5.18 7.46
N ALA A 72 2.41 5.68 8.30
CA ALA A 72 3.47 6.54 7.82
C ALA A 72 4.44 5.75 6.89
N PRO A 73 4.90 6.33 5.77
CA PRO A 73 5.84 5.69 4.86
C PRO A 73 7.11 5.19 5.57
N GLY A 74 7.58 4.01 5.19
CA GLY A 74 8.80 3.41 5.76
C GLY A 74 8.62 2.73 7.12
N THR A 75 7.48 2.88 7.78
CA THR A 75 7.19 2.14 9.02
C THR A 75 7.05 0.63 8.78
N PRO A 76 7.22 -0.22 9.81
CA PRO A 76 6.99 -1.66 9.67
C PRO A 76 5.58 -1.99 9.15
N ALA A 77 4.57 -1.23 9.57
CA ALA A 77 3.20 -1.42 9.11
C ALA A 77 3.02 -1.07 7.62
N TRP A 78 3.70 -0.03 7.13
CA TRP A 78 3.75 0.31 5.69
C TRP A 78 4.46 -0.77 4.87
N ASN A 79 5.55 -1.31 5.40
CA ASN A 79 6.39 -2.29 4.71
C ASN A 79 5.82 -3.72 4.74
N GLY A 80 4.81 -3.98 5.59
CA GLY A 80 4.13 -5.27 5.69
C GLY A 80 5.04 -6.41 6.19
N SER A 81 4.71 -7.64 5.79
CA SER A 81 5.43 -8.86 6.20
C SER A 81 6.95 -8.81 6.00
N PRO A 82 7.51 -8.22 4.91
CA PRO A 82 8.96 -8.04 4.77
C PRO A 82 9.64 -7.36 5.96
N ALA A 83 8.98 -6.43 6.66
CA ALA A 83 9.56 -5.80 7.84
C ALA A 83 9.69 -6.78 9.02
N MET A 84 8.71 -7.68 9.19
CA MET A 84 8.79 -8.74 10.20
C MET A 84 9.89 -9.75 9.87
N VAL A 85 9.97 -10.19 8.62
CA VAL A 85 11.01 -11.14 8.18
C VAL A 85 12.41 -10.55 8.40
N ARG A 86 12.66 -9.29 7.99
CA ARG A 86 13.95 -8.62 8.24
C ARG A 86 14.27 -8.47 9.72
N ARG A 87 13.26 -8.29 10.58
CA ARG A 87 13.46 -8.27 12.03
C ARG A 87 13.83 -9.66 12.56
N ALA A 88 13.14 -10.69 12.12
CA ALA A 88 13.42 -12.07 12.55
C ALA A 88 14.84 -12.50 12.15
N LEU A 89 15.25 -12.24 10.90
CA LEU A 89 16.60 -12.56 10.44
C LEU A 89 17.69 -11.87 11.28
N ARG A 90 17.50 -10.60 11.65
CA ARG A 90 18.44 -9.91 12.55
C ARG A 90 18.53 -10.57 13.92
N LEU A 91 17.40 -10.94 14.53
CA LEU A 91 17.42 -11.62 15.83
C LEU A 91 18.16 -12.97 15.77
N ILE A 92 18.00 -13.70 14.67
CA ILE A 92 18.72 -14.97 14.46
C ILE A 92 20.23 -14.71 14.35
N ASP A 93 20.64 -13.71 13.57
CA ASP A 93 22.05 -13.31 13.43
C ASP A 93 22.66 -12.81 14.76
N ASP A 94 21.85 -12.17 15.59
CA ASP A 94 22.22 -11.74 16.96
C ASP A 94 22.26 -12.91 17.97
N GLY A 95 22.08 -14.15 17.52
CA GLY A 95 22.18 -15.36 18.36
C GLY A 95 20.97 -15.62 19.25
N ALA A 96 19.80 -15.04 18.94
CA ALA A 96 18.58 -15.27 19.74
C ALA A 96 18.12 -16.74 19.78
N LEU A 97 18.68 -17.61 18.93
CA LEU A 97 18.41 -19.05 18.87
C LEU A 97 19.61 -19.93 19.23
N ASP A 98 20.75 -19.36 19.61
CA ASP A 98 22.00 -20.13 19.84
C ASP A 98 22.05 -20.83 21.20
N VAL A 99 21.08 -20.56 22.08
CA VAL A 99 20.97 -21.13 23.43
C VAL A 99 20.06 -22.37 23.51
N ALA A 100 19.90 -23.10 22.41
CA ALA A 100 19.15 -24.37 22.36
C ALA A 100 20.05 -25.59 22.53
#